data_AF-A0A094KVT1-F1
#
_entry.id   AF-A0A094KVT1-F1
#
_cell.length_a   1.000
_cell.length_b   1.000
_cell.length_c   1.000
_cell.angle_alpha   90.00
_cell.angle_beta   90.00
_cell.angle_gamma   90.00
#
_symmetry.space_group_name_H-M   'P 1'
#
loop_
_entity.id
_entity.type
_entity.pdbx_description
1 polymer ?
#
loop_
_entity_poly.entity_id
_entity_poly.type
_entity_poly.pdbx_seq_one_letter_code
_entity_poly.pdbx_strand_id
1 'polypeptide(L)'
;MEDPVIRIPPYHYVHVLDLNSNVTRVEVGPHTYIRQDHERVVFAPRRMVMVPPRHYCVVLNPVARGPTGAVLVDGAGQACLRHADLDIRLAQEPFPLYPGEEIQQGVTPLQVVLADTALRLRALLDFKDEDGKKFVAGDEWLFEGPGTYIPRKEVEVAATLQATIIGHKPALRLPARNERLDRYGEEWLVKQVGAYLPGVYEEVVDVVDAYILTDKKALHLRAARTFEDAQGRVRRTGEEWLVTQAQSEAYIPEVFEEVVAEVAVTTLGPRQYCVVLDPVGPNGQPQLGQQRVVKGEKSFFLQPGERLQAGIQDVYVLSEDEGLLLQALQTVKDTDEVAQGTPGVSGSPGGTWEKLEGVQGAWDDWGNQECTLRWLWVQVRVVTGQTYMLTEAEELWEKELPPGVEALLAEARGDTRSVDAGVHSSSSPDAAVPQRDRTRA
;
A
#
# COMPACT_ATOMS: atom_id res chain seq x y z
N MET A 1 -74.65 11.59 -25.22
CA MET A 1 -75.43 10.75 -24.29
C MET A 1 -74.49 9.67 -23.82
N GLU A 2 -74.23 9.60 -22.51
CA GLU A 2 -73.50 8.47 -21.93
C GLU A 2 -74.38 7.22 -22.04
N ASP A 3 -73.79 6.09 -22.44
CA ASP A 3 -74.52 4.84 -22.62
C ASP A 3 -75.12 4.36 -21.28
N PRO A 4 -76.43 4.07 -21.22
CA PRO A 4 -77.08 3.62 -19.98
C PRO A 4 -76.65 2.20 -19.56
N VAL A 5 -76.07 1.45 -20.49
CA VAL A 5 -75.67 0.06 -20.31
C VAL A 5 -74.18 -0.07 -20.62
N ILE A 6 -73.40 -0.44 -19.61
CA ILE A 6 -71.94 -0.52 -19.70
C ILE A 6 -71.52 -1.97 -19.45
N ARG A 7 -71.01 -2.63 -20.49
CA ARG A 7 -70.46 -3.98 -20.36
C ARG A 7 -69.06 -3.88 -19.76
N ILE A 8 -68.86 -4.40 -18.55
CA ILE A 8 -67.56 -4.46 -17.89
C ILE A 8 -66.97 -5.85 -18.14
N PRO A 9 -65.90 -5.99 -18.96
CA PRO A 9 -65.29 -7.28 -19.23
C PRO A 9 -64.61 -7.89 -17.99
N PRO A 10 -64.20 -9.18 -18.04
CA PRO A 10 -63.33 -9.76 -17.01
C PRO A 10 -62.06 -8.93 -16.80
N TYR A 11 -61.60 -8.82 -15.56
CA TYR A 11 -60.41 -8.05 -15.17
C TYR A 11 -60.44 -6.58 -15.60
N HIS A 12 -61.64 -6.00 -15.71
CA HIS A 12 -61.84 -4.58 -15.91
C HIS A 12 -62.69 -3.99 -14.79
N TYR A 13 -62.56 -2.68 -14.59
CA TYR A 13 -63.33 -1.95 -13.60
C TYR A 13 -63.73 -0.56 -14.12
N VAL A 14 -64.77 0.01 -13.51
CA VAL A 14 -65.20 1.39 -13.69
C VAL A 14 -65.35 2.06 -12.33
N HIS A 15 -65.29 3.38 -12.30
CA HIS A 15 -65.74 4.16 -11.16
C HIS A 15 -67.12 4.74 -11.45
N VAL A 16 -68.04 4.60 -10.49
CA VAL A 16 -69.39 5.15 -10.55
C VAL A 16 -69.56 6.14 -9.41
N LEU A 17 -69.89 7.38 -9.77
CA LEU A 17 -70.23 8.45 -8.85
C LEU A 17 -71.75 8.51 -8.70
N ASP A 18 -72.24 8.34 -7.48
CA ASP A 18 -73.62 8.65 -7.11
C ASP A 18 -73.72 10.15 -6.83
N LEU A 19 -74.59 10.85 -7.57
CA LEU A 19 -74.78 12.30 -7.49
C LEU A 19 -75.62 12.74 -6.27
N ASN A 20 -76.39 11.82 -5.66
CA ASN A 20 -77.18 12.12 -4.47
C ASN A 20 -76.31 12.11 -3.21
N SER A 21 -75.47 11.08 -3.08
CA SER A 21 -74.56 10.90 -1.93
C SER A 21 -73.18 11.51 -2.16
N ASN A 22 -72.84 11.85 -3.41
CA ASN A 22 -71.51 12.26 -3.86
C ASN A 22 -70.42 11.19 -3.58
N VAL A 23 -70.82 9.92 -3.47
CA VAL A 23 -69.93 8.79 -3.21
C VAL A 23 -69.50 8.16 -4.53
N THR A 24 -68.20 8.00 -4.71
CA THR A 24 -67.62 7.27 -5.84
C THR A 24 -67.20 5.88 -5.39
N ARG A 25 -67.69 4.86 -6.08
CA ARG A 25 -67.35 3.46 -5.81
C ARG A 25 -66.77 2.78 -7.04
N VAL A 26 -66.12 1.64 -6.81
CA VAL A 26 -65.56 0.80 -7.87
C VAL A 26 -66.54 -0.33 -8.20
N GLU A 27 -66.79 -0.54 -9.49
CA GLU A 27 -67.57 -1.67 -10.01
C GLU A 27 -66.63 -2.55 -10.85
N VAL A 28 -66.63 -3.86 -10.55
CA VAL A 28 -65.66 -4.84 -11.06
C VAL A 28 -66.35 -5.88 -11.93
N GLY A 29 -65.86 -6.08 -13.15
CA GLY A 29 -66.39 -7.11 -14.05
C GLY A 29 -66.02 -8.55 -13.63
N PRO A 30 -66.64 -9.57 -14.25
CA PRO A 30 -67.46 -9.49 -15.45
C PRO A 30 -68.96 -9.37 -15.17
N HIS A 31 -69.56 -8.23 -15.54
CA HIS A 31 -71.01 -8.09 -15.61
C HIS A 31 -71.40 -6.92 -16.52
N THR A 32 -72.70 -6.83 -16.83
CA THR A 32 -73.25 -5.65 -17.51
C THR A 32 -73.80 -4.72 -16.43
N TYR A 33 -73.21 -3.54 -16.30
CA TYR A 33 -73.64 -2.51 -15.37
C TYR A 33 -74.74 -1.66 -16.00
N ILE A 34 -75.85 -1.48 -15.28
CA ILE A 34 -76.97 -0.63 -15.71
C ILE A 34 -76.95 0.60 -14.81
N ARG A 35 -76.59 1.74 -15.39
CA ARG A 35 -76.43 3.00 -14.67
C ARG A 35 -77.80 3.57 -14.30
N GLN A 36 -77.98 3.96 -13.03
CA GLN A 36 -79.20 4.64 -12.57
C GLN A 36 -79.20 6.13 -12.95
N ASP A 37 -80.35 6.80 -12.87
CA ASP A 37 -80.48 8.22 -13.25
C ASP A 37 -79.63 9.16 -12.40
N HIS A 38 -79.41 8.82 -11.13
CA HIS A 38 -78.59 9.58 -10.19
C HIS A 38 -77.10 9.19 -10.22
N GLU A 39 -76.68 8.36 -11.16
CA GLU A 39 -75.30 7.88 -11.24
C GLU A 39 -74.59 8.39 -12.49
N ARG A 40 -73.29 8.62 -12.37
CA ARG A 40 -72.41 8.97 -13.47
C ARG A 40 -71.21 8.04 -13.49
N VAL A 41 -70.92 7.46 -14.65
CA VAL A 41 -69.71 6.67 -14.83
C VAL A 41 -68.55 7.59 -15.14
N VAL A 42 -67.49 7.52 -14.33
CA VAL A 42 -66.36 8.45 -14.40
C VAL A 42 -65.48 8.18 -15.62
N PHE A 43 -65.33 6.92 -16.02
CA PHE A 43 -64.55 6.50 -17.19
C PHE A 43 -65.03 5.16 -17.75
N ALA A 44 -64.77 4.92 -19.05
CA ALA A 44 -65.03 3.64 -19.70
C ALA A 44 -64.19 2.50 -19.08
N PRO A 45 -64.65 1.22 -19.10
CA PRO A 45 -63.98 0.10 -18.44
C PRO A 45 -62.46 0.05 -18.65
N ARG A 46 -61.69 0.17 -17.57
CA ARG A 46 -60.23 0.11 -17.56
C ARG A 46 -59.74 -1.26 -17.10
N ARG A 47 -58.60 -1.69 -17.64
CA ARG A 47 -57.94 -2.93 -17.20
C ARG A 47 -57.48 -2.80 -15.76
N MET A 48 -57.68 -3.86 -14.99
CA MET A 48 -57.07 -4.02 -13.67
C MET A 48 -55.55 -4.08 -13.77
N VAL A 49 -54.89 -3.71 -12.68
CA VAL A 49 -53.45 -3.80 -12.57
C VAL A 49 -53.09 -5.27 -12.37
N MET A 50 -52.26 -5.81 -13.26
CA MET A 50 -51.74 -7.17 -13.16
C MET A 50 -50.26 -7.10 -12.79
N VAL A 51 -49.92 -7.58 -11.60
CA VAL A 51 -48.53 -7.68 -11.14
C VAL A 51 -48.07 -9.14 -11.32
N PRO A 52 -47.22 -9.43 -12.32
CA PRO A 52 -46.73 -10.79 -12.55
C PRO A 52 -45.76 -11.22 -11.44
N PRO A 53 -45.45 -12.54 -11.34
CA PRO A 53 -44.43 -13.04 -10.43
C PRO A 53 -43.10 -12.28 -10.56
N ARG A 54 -42.42 -12.05 -9.43
CA ARG A 54 -41.15 -11.31 -9.35
C ARG A 54 -41.21 -9.86 -9.83
N HIS A 55 -42.39 -9.25 -9.85
CA HIS A 55 -42.58 -7.83 -10.12
C HIS A 55 -43.33 -7.17 -8.96
N TYR A 56 -43.29 -5.85 -8.94
CA TYR A 56 -44.04 -5.02 -8.01
C TYR A 56 -44.56 -3.77 -8.72
N CYS A 57 -45.52 -3.09 -8.11
CA CYS A 57 -45.89 -1.71 -8.46
C CYS A 57 -46.06 -0.87 -7.19
N VAL A 58 -45.98 0.45 -7.32
CA VAL A 58 -46.17 1.38 -6.21
C VAL A 58 -47.48 2.14 -6.41
N VAL A 59 -48.38 2.01 -5.44
CA VAL A 59 -49.67 2.71 -5.40
C VAL A 59 -49.58 3.86 -4.41
N LEU A 60 -49.93 5.07 -4.86
CA LEU A 60 -50.09 6.27 -4.05
C LEU A 60 -51.53 6.35 -3.53
N ASN A 61 -51.68 6.84 -2.30
CA ASN A 61 -52.96 6.95 -1.58
C ASN A 61 -53.68 5.61 -1.44
N PRO A 62 -53.01 4.54 -0.98
CA PRO A 62 -53.59 3.20 -0.96
C PRO A 62 -54.81 3.12 -0.04
N VAL A 63 -55.79 2.29 -0.41
CA VAL A 63 -56.95 2.03 0.46
C VAL A 63 -56.54 1.53 1.83
N ALA A 64 -57.22 2.01 2.87
CA ALA A 64 -57.11 1.49 4.21
C ALA A 64 -57.83 0.14 4.28
N ARG A 65 -57.13 -0.89 4.77
CA ARG A 65 -57.68 -2.24 4.94
C ARG A 65 -57.74 -2.60 6.42
N GLY A 66 -58.82 -3.29 6.80
CA GLY A 66 -58.97 -3.81 8.17
C GLY A 66 -58.11 -5.06 8.40
N PRO A 67 -58.14 -5.63 9.63
CA PRO A 67 -57.36 -6.82 9.99
C PRO A 67 -57.66 -8.05 9.12
N THR A 68 -58.86 -8.11 8.53
CA THR A 68 -59.32 -9.19 7.64
C THR A 68 -58.93 -8.97 6.17
N GLY A 69 -58.25 -7.86 5.84
CA GLY A 69 -57.90 -7.48 4.47
C GLY A 69 -59.03 -6.82 3.67
N ALA A 70 -60.22 -6.67 4.27
CA ALA A 70 -61.33 -5.94 3.64
C ALA A 70 -61.08 -4.42 3.61
N VAL A 71 -61.51 -3.76 2.53
CA VAL A 71 -61.41 -2.30 2.39
C VAL A 71 -62.33 -1.62 3.40
N LEU A 72 -61.77 -0.67 4.15
CA LEU A 72 -62.53 0.16 5.07
C LEU A 72 -63.28 1.23 4.29
N VAL A 73 -64.54 1.41 4.63
CA VAL A 73 -65.40 2.45 4.07
C VAL A 73 -65.78 3.44 5.17
N ASP A 74 -66.00 4.69 4.81
CA ASP A 74 -66.46 5.73 5.72
C ASP A 74 -67.97 5.61 5.99
N GLY A 75 -68.52 6.52 6.81
CA GLY A 75 -69.95 6.55 7.13
C GLY A 75 -70.88 6.83 5.93
N ALA A 76 -70.34 7.31 4.82
CA ALA A 76 -71.06 7.53 3.57
C ALA A 76 -70.93 6.34 2.59
N GLY A 77 -70.02 5.40 2.86
CA GLY A 77 -69.73 4.26 1.98
C GLY A 77 -68.59 4.50 0.99
N GLN A 78 -67.85 5.60 1.12
CA GLN A 78 -66.65 5.88 0.32
C GLN A 78 -65.47 5.08 0.86
N ALA A 79 -64.64 4.52 -0.03
CA ALA A 79 -63.43 3.82 0.39
C ALA A 79 -62.44 4.78 1.09
N CYS A 80 -62.02 4.43 2.30
CA CYS A 80 -61.05 5.20 3.06
C CYS A 80 -59.65 5.03 2.46
N LEU A 81 -58.93 6.12 2.23
CA LEU A 81 -57.55 6.11 1.72
C LEU A 81 -56.55 6.51 2.80
N ARG A 82 -55.33 5.98 2.70
CA ARG A 82 -54.18 6.49 3.43
C ARG A 82 -53.52 7.57 2.59
N HIS A 83 -54.00 8.81 2.76
CA HIS A 83 -53.55 9.95 1.97
C HIS A 83 -52.04 10.21 2.14
N ALA A 84 -51.36 10.52 1.04
CA ALA A 84 -49.92 10.75 0.94
C ALA A 84 -49.04 9.57 1.43
N ASP A 85 -49.61 8.36 1.52
CA ASP A 85 -48.87 7.14 1.81
C ASP A 85 -48.63 6.33 0.53
N LEU A 86 -47.66 5.42 0.60
CA LEU A 86 -47.31 4.50 -0.48
C LEU A 86 -47.62 3.05 -0.06
N ASP A 87 -47.96 2.24 -1.04
CA ASP A 87 -48.15 0.79 -0.90
C ASP A 87 -47.44 0.06 -2.04
N ILE A 88 -46.59 -0.89 -1.65
CA ILE A 88 -45.80 -1.69 -2.58
C ILE A 88 -46.52 -3.02 -2.76
N ARG A 89 -47.13 -3.20 -3.93
CA ARG A 89 -47.91 -4.41 -4.23
C ARG A 89 -47.06 -5.39 -5.02
N LEU A 90 -46.86 -6.56 -4.45
CA LEU A 90 -46.19 -7.71 -5.09
C LEU A 90 -47.16 -8.47 -5.99
N ALA A 91 -46.71 -9.62 -6.49
CA ALA A 91 -47.53 -10.53 -7.30
C ALA A 91 -48.78 -10.99 -6.52
N GLN A 92 -49.95 -10.68 -7.06
CA GLN A 92 -51.25 -11.02 -6.51
C GLN A 92 -52.30 -11.09 -7.63
N GLU A 93 -53.54 -11.44 -7.29
CA GLU A 93 -54.65 -11.41 -8.25
C GLU A 93 -54.84 -10.00 -8.84
N PRO A 94 -55.26 -9.88 -10.12
CA PRO A 94 -55.52 -8.59 -10.73
C PRO A 94 -56.46 -7.74 -9.89
N PHE A 95 -56.06 -6.50 -9.59
CA PHE A 95 -56.80 -5.62 -8.70
C PHE A 95 -57.22 -4.33 -9.40
N PRO A 96 -58.41 -3.79 -9.07
CA PRO A 96 -58.77 -2.46 -9.50
C PRO A 96 -58.06 -1.41 -8.64
N LEU A 97 -57.97 -0.18 -9.16
CA LEU A 97 -57.64 0.98 -8.33
C LEU A 97 -58.94 1.57 -7.79
N TYR A 98 -58.98 1.85 -6.49
CA TYR A 98 -60.11 2.54 -5.88
C TYR A 98 -60.09 4.03 -6.23
N PRO A 99 -61.23 4.74 -6.11
CA PRO A 99 -61.27 6.18 -6.34
C PRO A 99 -60.26 6.91 -5.45
N GLY A 100 -59.32 7.62 -6.08
CA GLY A 100 -58.23 8.35 -5.42
C GLY A 100 -56.90 7.57 -5.28
N GLU A 101 -56.89 6.27 -5.54
CA GLU A 101 -55.62 5.52 -5.71
C GLU A 101 -55.00 5.84 -7.07
N GLU A 102 -53.68 6.03 -7.08
CA GLU A 102 -52.92 6.30 -8.30
C GLU A 102 -51.71 5.37 -8.40
N ILE A 103 -51.37 4.92 -9.61
CA ILE A 103 -50.14 4.16 -9.85
C ILE A 103 -48.99 5.16 -9.96
N GLN A 104 -48.18 5.24 -8.92
CA GLN A 104 -46.98 6.10 -8.91
C GLN A 104 -45.86 5.45 -9.72
N GLN A 105 -45.65 4.15 -9.54
CA GLN A 105 -44.70 3.36 -10.30
C GLN A 105 -45.41 2.16 -10.93
N GLY A 106 -45.30 2.05 -12.25
CA GLY A 106 -45.84 0.92 -13.01
C GLY A 106 -45.20 -0.41 -12.62
N VAL A 107 -45.70 -1.49 -13.22
CA VAL A 107 -45.19 -2.84 -12.99
C VAL A 107 -43.71 -2.91 -13.34
N THR A 108 -42.88 -3.15 -12.32
CA THR A 108 -41.42 -3.13 -12.39
C THR A 108 -40.89 -4.46 -11.83
N PRO A 109 -39.86 -5.09 -12.46
CA PRO A 109 -39.26 -6.31 -11.91
C PRO A 109 -38.58 -6.03 -10.57
N LEU A 110 -38.63 -7.00 -9.66
CA LEU A 110 -37.88 -6.95 -8.40
C LEU A 110 -36.38 -7.00 -8.69
N GLN A 111 -35.60 -6.24 -7.92
CA GLN A 111 -34.16 -6.17 -8.08
C GLN A 111 -33.50 -7.45 -7.56
N VAL A 112 -32.84 -8.18 -8.45
CA VAL A 112 -32.04 -9.36 -8.09
C VAL A 112 -30.63 -8.92 -7.76
N VAL A 113 -30.17 -9.25 -6.56
CA VAL A 113 -28.84 -8.97 -6.05
C VAL A 113 -28.03 -10.25 -6.17
N LEU A 114 -26.95 -10.19 -6.94
CA LEU A 114 -26.11 -11.34 -7.27
C LEU A 114 -25.16 -11.66 -6.10
N ALA A 115 -24.57 -12.85 -6.11
CA ALA A 115 -23.44 -13.15 -5.24
C ALA A 115 -22.32 -12.11 -5.46
N ASP A 116 -21.54 -11.84 -4.42
CA ASP A 116 -20.46 -10.84 -4.42
C ASP A 116 -20.93 -9.40 -4.73
N THR A 117 -22.23 -9.13 -4.56
CA THR A 117 -22.81 -7.79 -4.67
C THR A 117 -23.75 -7.50 -3.50
N ALA A 118 -23.91 -6.22 -3.18
CA ALA A 118 -24.85 -5.79 -2.16
C ALA A 118 -25.51 -4.46 -2.52
N LEU A 119 -26.71 -4.23 -1.98
CA LEU A 119 -27.35 -2.92 -2.04
C LEU A 119 -27.08 -2.16 -0.75
N ARG A 120 -26.54 -0.95 -0.86
CA ARG A 120 -26.50 0.00 0.24
C ARG A 120 -27.88 0.64 0.35
N LEU A 121 -28.56 0.33 1.44
CA LEU A 121 -29.89 0.80 1.77
C LEU A 121 -29.78 1.93 2.78
N ARG A 122 -30.67 2.92 2.67
CA ARG A 122 -30.78 4.04 3.60
C ARG A 122 -32.23 4.26 4.03
N ALA A 123 -32.45 4.45 5.32
CA ALA A 123 -33.77 4.76 5.86
C ALA A 123 -34.12 6.23 5.56
N LEU A 124 -35.28 6.46 4.94
CA LEU A 124 -35.84 7.79 4.69
C LEU A 124 -36.55 8.36 5.93
N LEU A 125 -37.12 7.49 6.75
CA LEU A 125 -37.90 7.84 7.93
C LEU A 125 -37.78 6.75 9.00
N ASP A 126 -38.18 7.07 10.23
CA ASP A 126 -38.14 6.12 11.35
C ASP A 126 -39.16 5.00 11.13
N PHE A 127 -38.71 3.74 11.12
CA PHE A 127 -39.60 2.60 10.97
C PHE A 127 -39.12 1.38 11.77
N LYS A 128 -39.99 0.38 11.87
CA LYS A 128 -39.69 -0.90 12.51
C LYS A 128 -39.86 -2.01 11.47
N ASP A 129 -38.86 -2.87 11.38
CA ASP A 129 -38.84 -4.04 10.50
C ASP A 129 -39.79 -5.14 11.01
N GLU A 130 -40.04 -6.14 10.15
CA GLU A 130 -40.73 -7.40 10.44
C GLU A 130 -40.07 -8.15 11.60
N ASP A 131 -38.73 -8.17 11.65
CA ASP A 131 -37.95 -8.74 12.76
C ASP A 131 -37.99 -7.88 14.04
N GLY A 132 -38.64 -6.73 13.96
CA GLY A 132 -38.79 -5.79 15.06
C GLY A 132 -37.59 -4.90 15.33
N LYS A 133 -36.57 -4.94 14.47
CA LYS A 133 -35.45 -3.98 14.46
C LYS A 133 -35.98 -2.58 14.16
N LYS A 134 -35.58 -1.60 14.97
CA LYS A 134 -35.92 -0.18 14.76
C LYS A 134 -34.82 0.48 13.92
N PHE A 135 -35.23 1.24 12.94
CA PHE A 135 -34.39 2.07 12.10
C PHE A 135 -34.75 3.53 12.32
N VAL A 136 -33.74 4.38 12.40
CA VAL A 136 -33.86 5.84 12.47
C VAL A 136 -33.59 6.41 11.08
N ALA A 137 -34.25 7.51 10.73
CA ALA A 137 -34.02 8.22 9.49
C ALA A 137 -32.52 8.53 9.30
N GLY A 138 -31.98 8.16 8.14
CA GLY A 138 -30.56 8.29 7.81
C GLY A 138 -29.71 7.07 8.17
N ASP A 139 -30.24 6.06 8.89
CA ASP A 139 -29.51 4.81 9.10
C ASP A 139 -29.21 4.12 7.77
N GLU A 140 -28.02 3.53 7.66
CA GLU A 140 -27.56 2.82 6.47
C GLU A 140 -27.17 1.38 6.80
N TRP A 141 -27.50 0.45 5.90
CA TRP A 141 -27.17 -0.97 6.01
C TRP A 141 -27.00 -1.62 4.63
N LEU A 142 -26.46 -2.83 4.61
CA LEU A 142 -26.31 -3.62 3.38
C LEU A 142 -27.40 -4.68 3.28
N PHE A 143 -27.89 -4.89 2.06
CA PHE A 143 -28.57 -6.12 1.66
C PHE A 143 -27.61 -6.93 0.79
N GLU A 144 -27.04 -7.98 1.37
CA GLU A 144 -26.04 -8.83 0.72
C GLU A 144 -26.71 -9.89 -0.16
N GLY A 145 -26.18 -10.09 -1.37
CA GLY A 145 -26.62 -11.18 -2.24
C GLY A 145 -26.04 -12.54 -1.84
N PRO A 146 -26.55 -13.65 -2.41
CA PRO A 146 -27.59 -13.71 -3.44
C PRO A 146 -29.01 -13.58 -2.86
N GLY A 147 -29.82 -12.70 -3.42
CA GLY A 147 -31.19 -12.48 -2.94
C GLY A 147 -32.01 -11.60 -3.87
N THR A 148 -33.34 -11.63 -3.73
CA THR A 148 -34.23 -10.68 -4.41
C THR A 148 -34.64 -9.61 -3.41
N TYR A 149 -34.26 -8.37 -3.66
CA TYR A 149 -34.62 -7.25 -2.81
C TYR A 149 -36.10 -6.90 -3.01
N ILE A 150 -36.84 -6.85 -1.90
CA ILE A 150 -38.22 -6.38 -1.85
C ILE A 150 -38.19 -4.91 -1.42
N PRO A 151 -38.55 -3.97 -2.31
CA PRO A 151 -38.55 -2.55 -1.98
C PRO A 151 -39.47 -2.23 -0.80
N ARG A 152 -39.10 -1.22 -0.03
CA ARG A 152 -39.90 -0.67 1.06
C ARG A 152 -40.08 0.82 0.87
N LYS A 153 -41.21 1.36 1.29
CA LYS A 153 -41.52 2.79 1.10
C LYS A 153 -40.68 3.69 2.01
N GLU A 154 -40.19 3.14 3.12
CA GLU A 154 -39.34 3.83 4.10
C GLU A 154 -37.85 3.75 3.75
N VAL A 155 -37.46 3.06 2.69
CA VAL A 155 -36.07 2.72 2.37
C VAL A 155 -35.73 3.13 0.95
N GLU A 156 -34.61 3.85 0.79
CA GLU A 156 -34.02 4.14 -0.51
C GLU A 156 -32.83 3.21 -0.80
N VAL A 157 -32.66 2.83 -2.08
CA VAL A 157 -31.44 2.16 -2.55
C VAL A 157 -30.42 3.24 -2.92
N ALA A 158 -29.44 3.46 -2.05
CA ALA A 158 -28.44 4.52 -2.22
C ALA A 158 -27.37 4.15 -3.25
N ALA A 159 -26.88 2.91 -3.23
CA ALA A 159 -25.85 2.43 -4.16
C ALA A 159 -25.89 0.91 -4.32
N THR A 160 -25.33 0.41 -5.42
CA THR A 160 -25.00 -1.02 -5.59
C THR A 160 -23.49 -1.18 -5.40
N LEU A 161 -23.09 -2.01 -4.44
CA LEU A 161 -21.71 -2.33 -4.13
C LEU A 161 -21.34 -3.67 -4.79
N GLN A 162 -20.12 -3.74 -5.30
CA GLN A 162 -19.52 -4.98 -5.80
C GLN A 162 -18.33 -5.33 -4.92
N ALA A 163 -18.16 -6.61 -4.63
CA ALA A 163 -17.01 -7.08 -3.91
C ALA A 163 -15.75 -6.89 -4.77
N THR A 164 -14.67 -6.45 -4.14
CA THR A 164 -13.37 -6.33 -4.80
C THR A 164 -12.62 -7.64 -4.63
N ILE A 165 -12.14 -8.23 -5.73
CA ILE A 165 -11.44 -9.51 -5.71
C ILE A 165 -10.00 -9.28 -5.22
N ILE A 166 -9.69 -9.83 -4.05
CA ILE A 166 -8.34 -9.88 -3.50
C ILE A 166 -7.69 -11.19 -3.95
N GLY A 167 -6.70 -11.09 -4.82
CA GLY A 167 -5.89 -12.23 -5.25
C GLY A 167 -4.93 -12.72 -4.15
N HIS A 168 -3.93 -13.53 -4.51
CA HIS A 168 -2.96 -14.07 -3.54
C HIS A 168 -1.91 -13.08 -3.04
N LYS A 169 -1.78 -11.92 -3.68
CA LYS A 169 -0.67 -10.96 -3.48
C LYS A 169 -1.05 -9.47 -3.36
N PRO A 170 -2.27 -9.00 -3.67
CA PRO A 170 -2.69 -7.65 -3.29
C PRO A 170 -3.38 -7.64 -1.92
N ALA A 171 -3.40 -6.48 -1.26
CA ALA A 171 -4.22 -6.18 -0.09
C ALA A 171 -5.08 -4.93 -0.37
N LEU A 172 -6.25 -4.82 0.25
CA LEU A 172 -7.09 -3.62 0.15
C LEU A 172 -6.79 -2.67 1.29
N ARG A 173 -6.53 -1.40 0.96
CA ARG A 173 -6.43 -0.31 1.93
C ARG A 173 -7.81 0.31 2.15
N LEU A 174 -8.26 0.26 3.39
CA LEU A 174 -9.56 0.80 3.82
C LEU A 174 -9.32 1.88 4.90
N PRO A 175 -9.78 3.12 4.69
CA PRO A 175 -9.99 4.06 5.79
C PRO A 175 -11.34 3.78 6.48
N ALA A 176 -11.38 3.95 7.81
CA ALA A 176 -12.64 4.10 8.52
C ALA A 176 -13.22 5.50 8.31
N ARG A 177 -14.41 5.56 7.71
CA ARG A 177 -15.09 6.83 7.41
C ARG A 177 -16.14 7.26 8.45
N ASN A 178 -16.35 6.52 9.55
CA ASN A 178 -17.47 6.81 10.45
C ASN A 178 -17.05 7.35 11.83
N GLU A 179 -17.48 8.57 12.16
CA GLU A 179 -17.29 9.23 13.48
C GLU A 179 -17.90 8.42 14.64
N ARG A 180 -18.80 7.47 14.33
CA ARG A 180 -19.51 6.65 15.32
C ARG A 180 -18.79 5.36 15.71
N LEU A 181 -17.79 4.94 14.94
CA LEU A 181 -16.89 3.85 15.32
C LEU A 181 -15.61 4.47 15.88
N ASP A 182 -15.08 3.86 16.96
CA ASP A 182 -13.88 4.31 17.69
C ASP A 182 -12.59 4.36 16.84
N ARG A 183 -12.70 4.09 15.53
CA ARG A 183 -11.61 3.99 14.54
C ARG A 183 -11.63 5.10 13.50
N TYR A 184 -12.35 6.20 13.73
CA TYR A 184 -12.44 7.28 12.74
C TYR A 184 -11.05 7.79 12.33
N GLY A 185 -10.74 7.74 11.03
CA GLY A 185 -9.44 8.15 10.49
C GLY A 185 -8.31 7.12 10.61
N GLU A 186 -8.58 5.93 11.16
CA GLU A 186 -7.64 4.80 11.10
C GLU A 186 -7.76 4.09 9.75
N GLU A 187 -6.62 3.81 9.12
CA GLU A 187 -6.52 3.01 7.92
C GLU A 187 -5.99 1.62 8.29
N TRP A 188 -6.48 0.57 7.63
CA TRP A 188 -5.94 -0.78 7.76
C TRP A 188 -5.94 -1.51 6.42
N LEU A 189 -5.20 -2.62 6.37
CA LEU A 189 -5.13 -3.50 5.20
C LEU A 189 -5.97 -4.76 5.41
N VAL A 190 -6.72 -5.14 4.39
CA VAL A 190 -7.38 -6.45 4.30
C VAL A 190 -6.59 -7.35 3.36
N LYS A 191 -6.06 -8.45 3.90
CA LYS A 191 -5.22 -9.44 3.18
C LYS A 191 -5.93 -10.76 2.90
N GLN A 192 -7.21 -10.88 3.25
CA GLN A 192 -7.96 -12.11 3.07
C GLN A 192 -8.21 -12.36 1.58
N VAL A 193 -7.69 -13.46 1.06
CA VAL A 193 -7.87 -13.86 -0.34
C VAL A 193 -9.34 -14.19 -0.57
N GLY A 194 -9.93 -13.60 -1.60
CA GLY A 194 -11.35 -13.79 -1.94
C GLY A 194 -12.03 -12.49 -2.34
N ALA A 195 -13.35 -12.58 -2.54
CA ALA A 195 -14.18 -11.41 -2.79
C ALA A 195 -14.43 -10.67 -1.47
N TYR A 196 -13.88 -9.46 -1.34
CA TYR A 196 -14.13 -8.61 -0.18
C TYR A 196 -15.25 -7.64 -0.48
N LEU A 197 -16.37 -7.76 0.24
CA LEU A 197 -17.48 -6.83 0.16
C LEU A 197 -17.31 -5.77 1.26
N PRO A 198 -17.07 -4.50 0.90
CA PRO A 198 -16.90 -3.43 1.89
C PRO A 198 -18.18 -3.24 2.70
N GLY A 199 -18.03 -3.05 4.01
CA GLY A 199 -19.13 -2.64 4.87
C GLY A 199 -19.70 -1.27 4.51
N VAL A 200 -20.85 -0.92 5.08
CA VAL A 200 -21.56 0.37 4.84
C VAL A 200 -20.65 1.60 4.97
N TYR A 201 -19.72 1.52 5.92
CA TYR A 201 -18.84 2.62 6.33
C TYR A 201 -17.38 2.39 5.91
N GLU A 202 -17.13 1.37 5.10
CA GLU A 202 -15.82 1.06 4.55
C GLU A 202 -15.78 1.50 3.11
N GLU A 203 -14.69 2.13 2.72
CA GLU A 203 -14.45 2.58 1.36
C GLU A 203 -13.15 1.94 0.87
N VAL A 204 -13.17 1.31 -0.30
CA VAL A 204 -11.94 0.79 -0.91
C VAL A 204 -11.23 1.96 -1.55
N VAL A 205 -10.14 2.41 -0.93
CA VAL A 205 -9.35 3.54 -1.44
C VAL A 205 -8.30 3.06 -2.43
N ASP A 206 -7.59 1.99 -2.09
CA ASP A 206 -6.47 1.52 -2.89
C ASP A 206 -6.27 0.01 -2.82
N VAL A 207 -5.69 -0.55 -3.86
CA VAL A 207 -5.25 -1.95 -3.95
C VAL A 207 -3.73 -1.94 -3.89
N VAL A 208 -3.17 -2.39 -2.77
CA VAL A 208 -1.72 -2.40 -2.55
C VAL A 208 -1.16 -3.74 -3.00
N ASP A 209 -0.36 -3.73 -4.06
CA ASP A 209 0.35 -4.91 -4.54
C ASP A 209 1.55 -5.25 -3.65
N ALA A 210 1.85 -6.55 -3.53
CA ALA A 210 3.07 -7.01 -2.86
C ALA A 210 4.32 -6.74 -3.69
N TYR A 211 5.38 -6.27 -3.03
CA TYR A 211 6.73 -6.22 -3.57
C TYR A 211 7.35 -7.61 -3.56
N ILE A 212 7.83 -8.07 -4.71
CA ILE A 212 8.49 -9.37 -4.85
C ILE A 212 9.98 -9.20 -4.48
N LEU A 213 10.39 -9.80 -3.37
CA LEU A 213 11.76 -9.75 -2.86
C LEU A 213 12.56 -10.95 -3.34
N THR A 214 13.84 -10.72 -3.63
CA THR A 214 14.77 -11.75 -4.11
C THR A 214 16.11 -11.63 -3.39
N ASP A 215 17.00 -12.59 -3.60
CA ASP A 215 18.41 -12.51 -3.20
C ASP A 215 19.11 -11.23 -3.70
N LYS A 216 18.59 -10.63 -4.78
CA LYS A 216 19.09 -9.41 -5.39
C LYS A 216 18.31 -8.14 -5.06
N LYS A 217 17.13 -8.26 -4.42
CA LYS A 217 16.23 -7.14 -4.15
C LYS A 217 15.74 -7.15 -2.70
N ALA A 218 15.99 -6.06 -2.00
CA ALA A 218 15.43 -5.75 -0.69
C ALA A 218 14.52 -4.52 -0.79
N LEU A 219 13.63 -4.36 0.19
CA LEU A 219 12.73 -3.21 0.30
C LEU A 219 13.14 -2.33 1.47
N HIS A 220 13.35 -1.04 1.21
CA HIS A 220 13.66 -0.05 2.22
C HIS A 220 12.39 0.64 2.69
N LEU A 221 12.10 0.48 3.98
CA LEU A 221 10.91 0.99 4.63
C LEU A 221 11.28 2.03 5.68
N ARG A 222 10.35 2.96 5.91
CA ARG A 222 10.38 3.94 6.99
C ARG A 222 9.07 3.89 7.78
N ALA A 223 9.16 3.93 9.11
CA ALA A 223 7.98 4.00 9.97
C ALA A 223 7.40 5.42 9.97
N ALA A 224 6.17 5.57 9.48
CA ALA A 224 5.45 6.84 9.52
C ALA A 224 4.98 7.21 10.95
N ARG A 225 4.76 6.20 11.81
CA ARG A 225 4.37 6.32 13.22
C ARG A 225 5.01 5.22 14.04
N THR A 226 4.91 5.30 15.36
CA THR A 226 5.35 4.21 16.24
C THR A 226 4.31 3.09 16.23
N PHE A 227 4.70 1.89 15.83
CA PHE A 227 3.82 0.70 15.77
C PHE A 227 4.62 -0.59 16.01
N GLU A 228 3.91 -1.70 16.18
CA GLU A 228 4.50 -3.05 16.29
C GLU A 228 4.38 -3.75 14.92
N ASP A 229 5.52 -4.17 14.35
CA ASP A 229 5.53 -4.86 13.05
C ASP A 229 5.02 -6.31 13.16
N ALA A 230 4.81 -6.97 12.01
CA ALA A 230 4.31 -8.34 11.97
C ALA A 230 5.24 -9.37 12.66
N GLN A 231 6.48 -9.00 12.97
CA GLN A 231 7.47 -9.82 13.66
C GLN A 231 7.49 -9.54 15.18
N GLY A 232 6.63 -8.65 15.67
CA GLY A 232 6.53 -8.26 17.08
C GLY A 232 7.59 -7.25 17.51
N ARG A 233 8.25 -6.57 16.56
CA ARG A 233 9.27 -5.55 16.86
C ARG A 233 8.63 -4.17 16.84
N VAL A 234 8.87 -3.42 17.91
CA VAL A 234 8.41 -2.02 18.01
C VAL A 234 9.29 -1.14 17.13
N ARG A 235 8.67 -0.53 16.11
CA ARG A 235 9.28 0.45 15.22
C ARG A 235 8.91 1.84 15.67
N ARG A 236 9.90 2.72 15.80
CA ARG A 236 9.66 4.12 16.20
C ARG A 236 9.45 4.99 14.97
N THR A 237 8.72 6.09 15.14
CA THR A 237 8.51 7.08 14.06
C THR A 237 9.85 7.54 13.47
N GLY A 238 9.98 7.47 12.14
CA GLY A 238 11.18 7.82 11.40
C GLY A 238 12.28 6.74 11.40
N GLU A 239 12.10 5.62 12.11
CA GLU A 239 13.02 4.49 12.01
C GLU A 239 12.97 3.90 10.60
N GLU A 240 14.13 3.56 10.05
CA GLU A 240 14.27 2.96 8.73
C GLU A 240 14.88 1.56 8.83
N TRP A 241 14.42 0.64 7.99
CA TRP A 241 14.95 -0.73 7.94
C TRP A 241 14.81 -1.35 6.55
N LEU A 242 15.49 -2.48 6.37
CA LEU A 242 15.35 -3.31 5.17
C LEU A 242 14.52 -4.55 5.46
N VAL A 243 13.64 -4.87 4.52
CA VAL A 243 12.98 -6.18 4.41
C VAL A 243 13.66 -6.94 3.28
N THR A 244 14.05 -8.18 3.55
CA THR A 244 14.74 -9.06 2.60
C THR A 244 13.95 -10.35 2.37
N GLN A 245 14.32 -11.13 1.36
CA GLN A 245 13.71 -12.43 1.08
C GLN A 245 13.73 -13.40 2.27
N ALA A 246 14.69 -13.26 3.20
CA ALA A 246 14.77 -14.09 4.40
C ALA A 246 13.57 -13.89 5.35
N GLN A 247 12.90 -12.74 5.28
CA GLN A 247 11.71 -12.42 6.07
C GLN A 247 10.42 -12.76 5.31
N SER A 248 10.34 -12.37 4.03
CA SER A 248 9.22 -12.70 3.16
C SER A 248 9.63 -12.64 1.69
N GLU A 249 9.13 -13.56 0.87
CA GLU A 249 9.31 -13.52 -0.59
C GLU A 249 8.44 -12.45 -1.26
N ALA A 250 7.29 -12.13 -0.65
CA ALA A 250 6.36 -11.12 -1.12
C ALA A 250 5.94 -10.26 0.07
N TYR A 251 6.27 -8.97 0.03
CA TYR A 251 6.02 -8.06 1.13
C TYR A 251 4.99 -7.00 0.74
N ILE A 252 3.91 -6.89 1.52
CA ILE A 252 2.91 -5.84 1.38
C ILE A 252 3.17 -4.84 2.51
N PRO A 253 3.60 -3.61 2.20
CA PRO A 253 3.81 -2.57 3.19
C PRO A 253 2.53 -2.29 3.98
N GLU A 254 2.64 -2.27 5.30
CA GLU A 254 1.54 -1.88 6.18
C GLU A 254 1.21 -0.39 6.06
N VAL A 255 0.05 0.01 6.60
CA VAL A 255 -0.43 1.41 6.55
C VAL A 255 0.58 2.40 7.12
N PHE A 256 1.30 2.01 8.17
CA PHE A 256 2.28 2.87 8.84
C PHE A 256 3.70 2.69 8.29
N GLU A 257 3.86 1.89 7.24
CA GLU A 257 5.13 1.65 6.56
C GLU A 257 5.17 2.43 5.25
N GLU A 258 6.13 3.33 5.14
CA GLU A 258 6.38 4.10 3.95
C GLU A 258 7.52 3.45 3.16
N VAL A 259 7.28 3.14 1.89
CA VAL A 259 8.31 2.62 0.99
C VAL A 259 9.21 3.77 0.55
N VAL A 260 10.48 3.72 0.94
CA VAL A 260 11.48 4.72 0.55
C VAL A 260 12.10 4.34 -0.80
N ALA A 261 12.55 3.09 -0.95
CA ALA A 261 13.20 2.62 -2.18
C ALA A 261 13.26 1.07 -2.28
N GLU A 262 13.46 0.56 -3.50
CA GLU A 262 13.96 -0.80 -3.73
C GLU A 262 15.49 -0.78 -3.73
N VAL A 263 16.12 -1.61 -2.88
CA VAL A 263 17.58 -1.69 -2.73
C VAL A 263 18.11 -2.93 -3.42
N ALA A 264 19.01 -2.73 -4.39
CA ALA A 264 19.72 -3.81 -5.06
C ALA A 264 20.86 -4.37 -4.19
N VAL A 265 21.14 -5.66 -4.32
CA VAL A 265 22.28 -6.29 -3.64
C VAL A 265 23.59 -5.72 -4.17
N THR A 266 24.52 -5.41 -3.27
CA THR A 266 25.91 -5.09 -3.59
C THR A 266 26.71 -6.40 -3.57
N THR A 267 27.20 -6.82 -4.73
CA THR A 267 27.99 -8.05 -4.87
C THR A 267 29.44 -7.70 -5.19
N LEU A 268 30.35 -8.17 -4.34
CA LEU A 268 31.79 -8.08 -4.53
C LEU A 268 32.30 -9.42 -5.09
N GLY A 269 33.13 -9.35 -6.13
CA GLY A 269 33.90 -10.48 -6.64
C GLY A 269 35.12 -10.83 -5.77
N PRO A 270 35.85 -11.91 -6.12
CA PRO A 270 37.00 -12.39 -5.33
C PRO A 270 38.18 -11.40 -5.29
N ARG A 271 38.28 -10.49 -6.27
CA ARG A 271 39.29 -9.43 -6.35
C ARG A 271 38.69 -8.04 -6.19
N GLN A 272 37.58 -7.93 -5.47
CA GLN A 272 36.92 -6.65 -5.24
C GLN A 272 36.78 -6.34 -3.75
N TYR A 273 36.74 -5.05 -3.46
CA TYR A 273 36.48 -4.51 -2.14
C TYR A 273 35.66 -3.22 -2.25
N CYS A 274 35.04 -2.81 -1.16
CA CYS A 274 34.42 -1.49 -1.06
C CYS A 274 34.55 -0.94 0.35
N VAL A 275 34.53 0.38 0.47
CA VAL A 275 34.52 1.08 1.76
C VAL A 275 33.12 1.61 2.02
N VAL A 276 32.47 1.08 3.06
CA VAL A 276 31.16 1.50 3.53
C VAL A 276 31.34 2.63 4.54
N LEU A 277 30.77 3.79 4.26
CA LEU A 277 30.71 4.93 5.18
C LEU A 277 29.52 4.78 6.13
N ASP A 278 29.71 5.23 7.37
CA ASP A 278 28.71 5.25 8.44
C ASP A 278 28.07 3.87 8.70
N PRO A 279 28.87 2.79 8.85
CA PRO A 279 28.36 1.42 8.92
C PRO A 279 27.40 1.23 10.10
N VAL A 280 26.31 0.50 9.86
CA VAL A 280 25.33 0.22 10.91
C VAL A 280 25.87 -0.84 11.86
N GLY A 281 25.91 -0.51 13.16
CA GLY A 281 26.40 -1.38 14.21
C GLY A 281 25.40 -2.47 14.64
N PRO A 282 25.79 -3.37 15.56
CA PRO A 282 24.92 -4.42 16.10
C PRO A 282 23.69 -3.86 16.85
N ASN A 283 23.79 -2.62 17.31
CA ASN A 283 22.71 -1.86 17.94
C ASN A 283 21.70 -1.30 16.91
N GLY A 284 21.90 -1.51 15.61
CA GLY A 284 21.04 -1.02 14.55
C GLY A 284 21.14 0.50 14.30
N GLN A 285 22.18 1.16 14.84
CA GLN A 285 22.42 2.59 14.62
C GLN A 285 23.63 2.82 13.72
N PRO A 286 23.59 3.84 12.84
CA PRO A 286 24.72 4.20 11.98
C PRO A 286 25.85 4.79 12.82
N GLN A 287 27.08 4.33 12.57
CA GLN A 287 28.29 4.81 13.24
C GLN A 287 28.86 6.00 12.47
N LEU A 288 28.35 7.20 12.74
CA LEU A 288 28.72 8.42 12.00
C LEU A 288 30.23 8.68 12.02
N GLY A 289 30.81 8.93 10.84
CA GLY A 289 32.22 9.22 10.63
C GLY A 289 33.13 7.98 10.61
N GLN A 290 32.59 6.79 10.86
CA GLN A 290 33.34 5.54 10.76
C GLN A 290 33.30 4.98 9.35
N GLN A 291 34.28 4.15 9.03
CA GLN A 291 34.39 3.46 7.75
C GLN A 291 34.53 1.97 8.00
N ARG A 292 33.97 1.14 7.12
CA ARG A 292 34.11 -0.31 7.17
C ARG A 292 34.54 -0.83 5.81
N VAL A 293 35.71 -1.45 5.75
CA VAL A 293 36.19 -2.15 4.57
C VAL A 293 35.51 -3.51 4.48
N VAL A 294 34.86 -3.77 3.34
CA VAL A 294 34.29 -5.09 3.01
C VAL A 294 35.06 -5.65 1.82
N LYS A 295 35.57 -6.88 1.95
CA LYS A 295 36.45 -7.52 0.96
C LYS A 295 36.07 -8.96 0.66
N GLY A 296 36.46 -9.41 -0.53
CA GLY A 296 36.29 -10.79 -0.99
C GLY A 296 34.88 -11.06 -1.50
N GLU A 297 34.67 -12.30 -1.96
CA GLU A 297 33.40 -12.71 -2.56
C GLU A 297 32.26 -12.63 -1.53
N LYS A 298 31.45 -11.58 -1.64
CA LYS A 298 30.38 -11.30 -0.67
C LYS A 298 29.24 -10.54 -1.33
N SER A 299 28.02 -10.95 -1.03
CA SER A 299 26.80 -10.23 -1.41
C SER A 299 26.10 -9.72 -0.15
N PHE A 300 25.79 -8.42 -0.12
CA PHE A 300 25.11 -7.79 1.01
C PHE A 300 24.28 -6.58 0.53
N PHE A 301 23.28 -6.20 1.32
CA PHE A 301 22.52 -4.98 1.10
C PHE A 301 23.09 -3.85 1.96
N LEU A 302 23.20 -2.66 1.40
CA LEU A 302 23.56 -1.45 2.14
C LEU A 302 22.41 -1.08 3.06
N GLN A 303 22.69 -0.98 4.36
CA GLN A 303 21.68 -0.62 5.35
C GLN A 303 21.26 0.86 5.19
N PRO A 304 20.10 1.27 5.73
CA PRO A 304 19.67 2.66 5.70
C PRO A 304 20.74 3.57 6.32
N GLY A 305 21.16 4.59 5.58
CA GLY A 305 22.24 5.51 5.95
C GLY A 305 23.65 5.10 5.50
N GLU A 306 23.87 3.84 5.10
CA GLU A 306 25.16 3.40 4.54
C GLU A 306 25.32 3.88 3.09
N ARG A 307 26.54 4.28 2.74
CA ARG A 307 26.91 4.61 1.36
C ARG A 307 28.32 4.11 1.03
N LEU A 308 28.58 3.82 -0.23
CA LEU A 308 29.92 3.45 -0.69
C LEU A 308 30.72 4.73 -0.96
N GLN A 309 31.94 4.82 -0.41
CA GLN A 309 32.80 6.00 -0.59
C GLN A 309 33.20 6.21 -2.06
N ALA A 310 33.61 5.13 -2.73
CA ALA A 310 34.06 5.16 -4.12
C ALA A 310 33.56 3.92 -4.89
N GLY A 311 32.32 3.49 -4.60
CA GLY A 311 31.71 2.33 -5.23
C GLY A 311 32.44 1.01 -4.92
N ILE A 312 32.32 0.05 -5.85
CA ILE A 312 33.06 -1.21 -5.83
C ILE A 312 34.41 -0.98 -6.52
N GLN A 313 35.49 -1.34 -5.84
CA GLN A 313 36.87 -1.15 -6.27
C GLN A 313 37.56 -2.51 -6.43
N ASP A 314 38.56 -2.57 -7.32
CA ASP A 314 39.38 -3.77 -7.50
C ASP A 314 40.54 -3.78 -6.50
N VAL A 315 40.81 -4.95 -5.93
CA VAL A 315 41.93 -5.16 -5.01
C VAL A 315 43.25 -5.01 -5.77
N TYR A 316 44.22 -4.35 -5.14
CA TYR A 316 45.56 -4.21 -5.71
C TYR A 316 46.26 -5.58 -5.77
N VAL A 317 46.52 -6.05 -6.99
CA VAL A 317 47.32 -7.24 -7.27
C VAL A 317 48.71 -6.79 -7.69
N LEU A 318 49.68 -6.93 -6.79
CA LEU A 318 51.06 -6.52 -7.01
C LEU A 318 51.88 -7.69 -7.58
N SER A 319 52.58 -7.45 -8.68
CA SER A 319 53.62 -8.37 -9.17
C SER A 319 54.90 -8.30 -8.33
N GLU A 320 55.88 -9.19 -8.58
CA GLU A 320 57.15 -9.21 -7.85
C GLU A 320 57.91 -7.87 -7.91
N ASP A 321 57.79 -7.15 -9.03
CA ASP A 321 58.42 -5.85 -9.27
C ASP A 321 57.53 -4.64 -8.91
N GLU A 322 56.37 -4.88 -8.30
CA GLU A 322 55.43 -3.84 -7.88
C GLU A 322 55.31 -3.82 -6.35
N GLY A 323 55.23 -2.63 -5.79
CA GLY A 323 54.93 -2.48 -4.36
C GLY A 323 54.17 -1.20 -4.08
N LEU A 324 53.39 -1.17 -3.02
CA LEU A 324 52.66 0.02 -2.59
C LEU A 324 53.38 0.66 -1.41
N LEU A 325 53.35 1.99 -1.40
CA LEU A 325 53.80 2.76 -0.25
C LEU A 325 52.62 3.20 0.60
N LEU A 326 52.72 2.94 1.91
CA LEU A 326 51.62 3.10 2.86
C LEU A 326 51.96 4.18 3.90
N GLN A 327 50.98 5.02 4.22
CA GLN A 327 51.04 5.97 5.33
C GLN A 327 49.92 5.67 6.34
N ALA A 328 50.28 5.45 7.60
CA ALA A 328 49.30 5.25 8.68
C ALA A 328 48.76 6.61 9.17
N LEU A 329 47.47 6.85 8.99
CA LEU A 329 46.79 8.07 9.47
C LEU A 329 46.36 7.99 10.94
N GLN A 330 46.32 6.77 11.51
CA GLN A 330 45.94 6.51 12.90
C GLN A 330 46.80 5.39 13.50
N THR A 331 46.83 5.27 14.83
CA THR A 331 47.55 4.18 15.52
C THR A 331 46.89 2.83 15.26
N VAL A 332 47.53 2.01 14.43
CA VAL A 332 47.11 0.63 14.13
C VAL A 332 47.59 -0.31 15.25
N LYS A 333 46.71 -1.18 15.73
CA LYS A 333 47.08 -2.36 16.53
C LYS A 333 46.85 -3.58 15.64
N ASP A 334 47.91 -4.07 15.00
CA ASP A 334 47.85 -5.30 14.20
C ASP A 334 47.72 -6.51 15.14
N THR A 335 46.63 -7.25 15.01
CA THR A 335 46.49 -8.61 15.54
C THR A 335 45.87 -9.46 14.44
N ASP A 336 46.69 -10.01 13.55
CA ASP A 336 46.38 -11.23 12.78
C ASP A 336 47.69 -11.89 12.28
N GLU A 337 48.19 -12.75 13.19
CA GLU A 337 49.00 -13.98 13.10
C GLU A 337 50.27 -14.22 12.23
N VAL A 338 51.16 -14.99 12.91
CA VAL A 338 52.20 -15.94 12.45
C VAL A 338 53.62 -15.42 12.21
N ALA A 339 54.38 -15.27 13.30
CA ALA A 339 55.71 -15.91 13.41
C ALA A 339 56.18 -15.97 14.87
N GLN A 340 56.46 -17.18 15.34
CA GLN A 340 57.09 -17.48 16.62
C GLN A 340 58.55 -16.98 16.65
N GLY A 341 59.00 -16.49 17.81
CA GLY A 341 60.42 -16.27 18.11
C GLY A 341 60.65 -15.57 19.45
N THR A 342 60.98 -16.36 20.48
CA THR A 342 61.16 -16.04 21.91
C THR A 342 62.12 -14.88 22.24
N PRO A 343 62.02 -14.26 23.43
CA PRO A 343 62.78 -14.75 24.59
C PRO A 343 61.96 -14.84 25.88
N GLY A 344 62.28 -15.87 26.68
CA GLY A 344 61.59 -16.28 27.90
C GLY A 344 61.04 -15.15 28.78
N VAL A 345 59.79 -15.30 29.22
CA VAL A 345 59.44 -15.80 30.56
C VAL A 345 57.92 -15.73 30.76
N SER A 346 57.35 -16.93 30.99
CA SER A 346 56.13 -17.34 31.70
C SER A 346 54.87 -16.45 31.79
N GLY A 347 53.73 -17.05 31.43
CA GLY A 347 52.53 -17.00 32.28
C GLY A 347 51.18 -16.93 31.55
N SER A 348 50.53 -18.08 31.34
CA SER A 348 49.07 -18.18 31.12
C SER A 348 48.35 -18.32 32.48
N PRO A 349 47.01 -18.41 32.56
CA PRO A 349 45.93 -17.77 31.79
C PRO A 349 44.90 -17.08 32.72
N GLY A 350 44.07 -16.18 32.21
CA GLY A 350 42.93 -15.70 33.00
C GLY A 350 42.07 -14.74 32.20
N GLY A 351 40.90 -15.23 31.76
CA GLY A 351 39.92 -14.38 31.09
C GLY A 351 39.36 -13.30 32.00
N THR A 352 38.75 -12.28 31.39
CA THR A 352 37.37 -11.80 31.59
C THR A 352 37.23 -10.50 30.79
N TRP A 353 36.09 -10.35 30.15
CA TRP A 353 35.71 -9.25 29.26
C TRP A 353 35.47 -7.94 30.03
N GLU A 354 35.64 -6.81 29.33
CA GLU A 354 34.71 -5.65 29.22
C GLU A 354 35.40 -4.28 29.10
N LYS A 355 35.08 -3.64 27.97
CA LYS A 355 34.86 -2.23 27.57
C LYS A 355 35.35 -1.01 28.40
N LEU A 356 35.46 0.11 27.64
CA LEU A 356 35.28 1.56 27.93
C LEU A 356 36.60 2.35 28.04
N GLU A 357 36.77 3.61 27.63
CA GLU A 357 36.01 4.63 26.87
C GLU A 357 37.05 5.68 26.40
N GLY A 358 36.69 6.55 25.45
CA GLY A 358 37.54 7.70 25.13
C GLY A 358 37.15 8.50 23.89
N VAL A 359 36.00 9.18 23.94
CA VAL A 359 35.65 10.30 23.06
C VAL A 359 36.56 11.50 23.36
N GLN A 360 37.00 12.23 22.34
CA GLN A 360 36.96 13.69 22.36
C GLN A 360 37.12 14.29 20.96
N GLY A 361 36.16 15.13 20.60
CA GLY A 361 36.24 16.09 19.52
C GLY A 361 36.03 17.50 20.06
N ALA A 362 36.62 18.44 19.32
CA ALA A 362 36.39 19.88 19.26
C ALA A 362 36.94 20.78 20.39
N TRP A 363 37.44 21.93 19.92
CA TRP A 363 38.30 22.91 20.57
C TRP A 363 37.51 24.12 21.10
N ASP A 364 38.05 24.76 22.14
CA ASP A 364 38.28 26.21 22.33
C ASP A 364 37.99 26.65 23.78
N ASP A 365 39.04 27.02 24.53
CA ASP A 365 39.26 28.38 25.04
C ASP A 365 40.59 28.44 25.83
N TRP A 366 41.25 29.59 25.79
CA TRP A 366 42.60 29.84 26.31
C TRP A 366 42.75 29.63 27.81
N GLY A 367 43.83 28.96 28.22
CA GLY A 367 44.23 28.96 29.62
C GLY A 367 45.39 28.04 29.96
N ASN A 368 46.61 28.48 29.65
CA ASN A 368 47.86 28.09 30.30
C ASN A 368 48.32 26.62 30.20
N GLN A 369 49.59 26.50 29.77
CA GLN A 369 50.57 25.46 30.13
C GLN A 369 50.74 24.25 29.20
N GLU A 370 51.95 24.28 28.61
CA GLU A 370 52.80 23.17 28.15
C GLU A 370 52.35 22.41 26.89
N CYS A 371 52.76 22.95 25.74
CA CYS A 371 52.86 22.20 24.49
C CYS A 371 53.83 21.02 24.66
N THR A 372 53.30 19.82 24.85
CA THR A 372 54.06 18.58 24.62
C THR A 372 53.97 18.24 23.14
N LEU A 373 55.04 18.55 22.40
CA LEU A 373 55.23 18.08 21.04
C LEU A 373 55.31 16.55 21.06
N ARG A 374 54.22 15.88 20.67
CA ARG A 374 54.18 14.44 20.45
C ARG A 374 54.51 14.16 18.99
N TRP A 375 55.69 13.60 18.74
CA TRP A 375 56.13 13.18 17.41
C TRP A 375 55.12 12.19 16.81
N LEU A 376 54.42 12.60 15.75
CA LEU A 376 53.68 11.68 14.88
C LEU A 376 54.73 11.04 13.96
N TRP A 377 55.07 9.78 14.20
CA TRP A 377 55.98 9.04 13.32
C TRP A 377 55.17 8.52 12.13
N VAL A 378 55.44 9.05 10.94
CA VAL A 378 54.93 8.48 9.68
C VAL A 378 55.76 7.25 9.36
N GLN A 379 55.15 6.07 9.44
CA GLN A 379 55.80 4.82 9.08
C GLN A 379 55.51 4.50 7.61
N VAL A 380 56.56 4.55 6.80
CA VAL A 380 56.54 4.22 5.38
C VAL A 380 57.06 2.80 5.20
N ARG A 381 56.24 1.91 4.63
CA ARG A 381 56.66 0.53 4.27
C ARG A 381 56.34 0.21 2.81
N VAL A 382 57.22 -0.57 2.19
CA VAL A 382 57.04 -1.14 0.85
C VAL A 382 56.51 -2.56 1.02
N VAL A 383 55.41 -2.90 0.34
CA VAL A 383 54.85 -4.26 0.32
C VAL A 383 55.01 -4.86 -1.06
N THR A 384 55.72 -5.99 -1.20
CA THR A 384 56.02 -6.66 -2.50
C THR A 384 55.71 -8.16 -2.42
N GLY A 385 55.32 -8.76 -3.55
CA GLY A 385 55.21 -10.22 -3.71
C GLY A 385 53.96 -10.88 -3.09
N GLN A 386 53.00 -10.09 -2.60
CA GLN A 386 51.72 -10.57 -2.08
C GLN A 386 50.59 -9.64 -2.51
N THR A 387 49.38 -10.18 -2.70
CA THR A 387 48.18 -9.36 -2.89
C THR A 387 47.91 -8.59 -1.61
N TYR A 388 47.86 -7.26 -1.69
CA TYR A 388 47.78 -6.39 -0.52
C TYR A 388 46.54 -5.50 -0.59
N MET A 389 45.86 -5.33 0.53
CA MET A 389 44.68 -4.47 0.64
C MET A 389 44.94 -3.40 1.69
N LEU A 390 44.77 -2.15 1.28
CA LEU A 390 44.86 -1.00 2.17
C LEU A 390 43.84 -1.14 3.31
N THR A 391 44.28 -0.96 4.55
CA THR A 391 43.38 -0.86 5.70
C THR A 391 42.69 0.51 5.73
N GLU A 392 41.73 0.70 6.63
CA GLU A 392 40.99 1.97 6.84
C GLU A 392 41.89 3.17 7.19
N ALA A 393 43.16 2.92 7.50
CA ALA A 393 44.16 3.92 7.87
C ALA A 393 45.30 4.05 6.86
N GLU A 394 45.24 3.37 5.70
CA GLU A 394 46.30 3.32 4.70
C GLU A 394 45.87 3.97 3.37
N GLU A 395 46.73 4.82 2.81
CA GLU A 395 46.60 5.39 1.47
C GLU A 395 47.90 5.21 0.68
N LEU A 396 47.82 5.30 -0.66
CA LEU A 396 48.97 5.19 -1.54
C LEU A 396 49.82 6.46 -1.51
N TRP A 397 51.14 6.31 -1.44
CA TRP A 397 52.06 7.44 -1.44
C TRP A 397 53.02 7.43 -2.62
N GLU A 398 53.21 8.61 -3.21
CA GLU A 398 54.04 8.82 -4.40
C GLU A 398 55.51 9.11 -4.05
N LYS A 399 56.41 8.23 -4.48
CA LYS A 399 57.86 8.37 -4.31
C LYS A 399 58.48 9.19 -5.42
N GLU A 400 58.81 10.44 -5.12
CA GLU A 400 59.65 11.28 -5.96
C GLU A 400 61.11 10.79 -5.91
N LEU A 401 61.67 10.47 -7.09
CA LEU A 401 63.07 10.10 -7.25
C LEU A 401 63.86 11.24 -7.90
N PRO A 402 65.15 11.41 -7.58
CA PRO A 402 66.00 12.33 -8.31
C PRO A 402 66.07 11.97 -9.81
N PRO A 403 66.12 12.95 -10.74
CA PRO A 403 66.03 12.71 -12.19
C PRO A 403 67.06 11.70 -12.73
N GLY A 404 68.24 11.61 -12.10
CA GLY A 404 69.27 10.65 -12.47
C GLY A 404 68.91 9.19 -12.18
N VAL A 405 68.12 8.93 -11.14
CA VAL A 405 67.63 7.57 -10.81
C VAL A 405 66.46 7.20 -11.72
N GLU A 406 65.62 8.17 -12.08
CA GLU A 406 64.55 7.96 -13.06
C GLU A 406 65.11 7.58 -14.44
N ALA A 407 66.20 8.22 -14.88
CA ALA A 407 66.90 7.87 -16.11
C ALA A 407 67.47 6.44 -16.09
N LEU A 408 68.08 6.02 -14.98
CA LEU A 408 68.61 4.67 -14.81
C LEU A 408 67.52 3.59 -14.77
N LEU A 409 66.37 3.89 -14.17
CA LEU A 409 65.22 2.98 -14.13
C LEU A 409 64.55 2.85 -15.51
N ALA A 410 64.49 3.94 -16.29
CA ALA A 410 64.04 3.89 -17.68
C ALA A 410 64.98 3.05 -18.55
N GLU A 411 66.29 3.18 -18.34
CA GLU A 411 67.32 2.40 -19.04
C GLU A 411 67.23 0.91 -18.67
N ALA A 412 66.98 0.57 -17.40
CA ALA A 412 66.80 -0.80 -16.92
C ALA A 412 65.49 -1.47 -17.40
N ARG A 413 64.44 -0.69 -17.68
CA ARG A 413 63.19 -1.18 -18.30
C ARG A 413 63.32 -1.47 -19.80
N GLY A 414 64.47 -1.15 -20.41
CA GLY A 414 64.73 -1.39 -21.82
C GLY A 414 64.18 -0.31 -22.76
N ASP A 415 63.84 0.88 -22.25
CA ASP A 415 63.36 2.02 -23.05
C ASP A 415 64.50 2.74 -23.82
N THR A 416 65.46 1.99 -24.36
CA THR A 416 66.49 2.58 -25.23
C THR A 416 66.03 2.54 -26.69
N ARG A 417 65.70 3.71 -27.23
CA ARG A 417 65.84 3.95 -28.67
C ARG A 417 67.33 3.84 -28.98
N SER A 418 67.73 2.79 -29.73
CA SER A 418 69.08 2.71 -30.29
C SER A 418 69.31 3.94 -31.16
N VAL A 419 70.30 4.76 -30.77
CA VAL A 419 70.80 5.83 -31.61
C VAL A 419 71.68 5.18 -32.68
N ASP A 420 71.07 4.86 -33.82
CA ASP A 420 71.80 4.66 -35.07
C ASP A 420 71.46 5.79 -36.02
N ALA A 421 72.52 6.43 -36.52
CA ALA A 421 72.46 7.64 -37.31
C ALA A 421 71.81 7.40 -38.69
N GLY A 422 70.73 8.12 -38.98
CA GLY A 422 70.10 8.13 -40.30
C GLY A 422 69.09 9.26 -40.40
N VAL A 423 69.50 10.36 -41.05
CA VAL A 423 68.68 11.53 -41.36
C VAL A 423 67.48 11.11 -42.23
N HIS A 424 66.25 11.29 -41.74
CA HIS A 424 65.14 11.84 -42.53
C HIS A 424 64.01 12.39 -41.65
N SER A 425 63.63 13.61 -41.98
CA SER A 425 62.59 14.43 -41.37
C SER A 425 61.18 13.97 -41.74
N SER A 426 60.35 13.67 -40.73
CA SER A 426 58.90 13.92 -40.78
C SER A 426 58.32 13.97 -39.36
N SER A 427 57.66 15.08 -39.08
CA SER A 427 57.02 15.49 -37.83
C SER A 427 55.85 14.60 -37.39
N SER A 428 55.85 14.20 -36.11
CA SER A 428 54.66 13.87 -35.30
C SER A 428 54.98 14.14 -33.82
N PRO A 429 54.14 14.84 -33.05
CA PRO A 429 54.43 15.22 -31.68
C PRO A 429 54.04 14.11 -30.68
N ASP A 430 54.87 13.99 -29.64
CA ASP A 430 54.65 13.34 -28.34
C ASP A 430 54.12 11.89 -28.31
N ALA A 431 55.02 10.95 -28.61
CA ALA A 431 55.02 9.68 -27.88
C ALA A 431 55.45 9.98 -26.44
N ALA A 432 54.47 10.19 -25.55
CA ALA A 432 54.74 10.36 -24.13
C ALA A 432 55.51 9.15 -23.60
N VAL A 433 56.67 9.40 -22.99
CA VAL A 433 57.41 8.40 -22.21
C VAL A 433 56.43 7.79 -21.19
N PRO A 434 56.36 6.47 -21.03
CA PRO A 434 55.50 5.87 -20.01
C PRO A 434 55.91 6.41 -18.64
N GLN A 435 55.08 7.29 -18.08
CA GLN A 435 55.35 7.95 -16.82
C GLN A 435 55.38 6.90 -15.71
N ARG A 436 56.47 6.86 -14.93
CA ARG A 436 56.61 5.92 -13.81
C ARG A 436 55.44 6.15 -12.85
N ASP A 437 54.68 5.10 -12.58
CA ASP A 437 53.74 5.08 -11.46
C ASP A 437 54.54 5.30 -10.18
N ARG A 438 54.37 6.47 -9.58
CA ARG A 438 55.16 6.95 -8.44
C ARG A 438 54.84 6.18 -7.16
N THR A 439 53.72 5.46 -7.14
CA THR A 439 53.33 4.62 -6.00
C THR A 439 54.00 3.25 -6.02
N ARG A 440 54.66 2.88 -7.13
CA ARG A 440 55.41 1.63 -7.31
C ARG A 440 56.85 1.71 -6.80
N ALA A 441 57.26 0.69 -6.05
CA ALA A 441 58.59 0.54 -5.44
C ALA A 441 59.76 0.79 -6.40
#